data_AF-A0A1I3VEX9-F1
#
_entry.id   AF-A0A1I3VEX9-F1
#
_cell.length_a   1.000
_cell.length_b   1.000
_cell.length_c   1.000
_cell.angle_alpha   90.00
_cell.angle_beta   90.00
_cell.angle_gamma   90.00
#
_symmetry.space_group_name_H-M   'P 1'
#
loop_
_entity.id
_entity.type
_entity.pdbx_description
1 polymer ?
#
loop_
_entity_poly.entity_id
_entity_poly.type
_entity_poly.pdbx_seq_one_letter_code
_entity_poly.pdbx_strand_id
1 'polypeptide(L)'
;MKRLLLASLAGVSMLALAACGESENKAETPPATTEAPAKPAEAMKPAETAPAAPATPAAPADPAKAAQDAMKALQEQAASMTAEQKTQAVTAARTSAEAAAKAAGQTEDQAKQAGDMAESAAKQALGVQ
;
A
#
# COMPACT_ATOMS: atom_id res chain seq x y z
N MET A 1 47.23 -20.27 5.50
CA MET A 1 46.16 -20.54 6.49
C MET A 1 44.99 -19.64 6.16
N LYS A 2 44.08 -20.19 5.36
CA LYS A 2 42.91 -19.57 4.74
C LYS A 2 41.74 -20.39 5.29
N ARG A 3 40.60 -19.76 5.62
CA ARG A 3 39.32 -20.37 6.06
C ARG A 3 39.06 -20.48 7.57
N LEU A 4 39.36 -19.46 8.38
CA LEU A 4 38.90 -19.43 9.79
C LEU A 4 38.27 -18.09 10.23
N LEU A 5 37.70 -17.33 9.29
CA LEU A 5 36.96 -16.09 9.55
C LEU A 5 35.65 -16.04 8.74
N LEU A 6 34.99 -17.20 8.57
CA LEU A 6 33.68 -17.36 7.92
C LEU A 6 32.75 -18.17 8.82
N ALA A 7 32.69 -17.85 10.11
CA ALA A 7 31.90 -18.60 11.11
C ALA A 7 31.20 -17.69 12.13
N SER A 8 30.77 -16.49 11.72
CA SER A 8 29.97 -15.59 12.60
C SER A 8 28.71 -15.03 11.94
N LEU A 9 28.26 -15.66 10.84
CA LEU A 9 27.05 -15.26 10.12
C LEU A 9 26.00 -16.40 10.12
N ALA A 10 25.62 -16.88 11.31
CA ALA A 10 24.50 -17.80 11.48
C ALA A 10 24.06 -17.79 12.95
N GLY A 11 23.06 -16.98 13.31
CA GLY A 11 22.62 -17.00 14.71
C GLY A 11 21.59 -15.98 15.19
N VAL A 12 20.82 -15.30 14.33
CA VAL A 12 19.66 -14.50 14.78
C VAL A 12 18.57 -14.53 13.72
N SER A 13 17.82 -15.64 13.61
CA SER A 13 16.64 -15.70 12.71
C SER A 13 15.51 -16.63 13.18
N MET A 14 15.42 -16.98 14.47
CA MET A 14 14.36 -17.88 14.97
C MET A 14 13.78 -17.42 16.30
N LEU A 15 13.03 -16.29 16.32
CA LEU A 15 12.22 -15.91 17.49
C LEU A 15 11.10 -14.89 17.17
N ALA A 16 10.31 -15.12 16.12
CA ALA A 16 9.11 -14.29 15.85
C ALA A 16 7.94 -15.01 15.14
N LEU A 17 7.84 -16.35 15.23
CA LEU A 17 6.82 -17.14 14.51
C LEU A 17 5.77 -17.84 15.41
N ALA A 18 5.61 -17.44 16.68
CA ALA A 18 4.75 -18.15 17.64
C ALA A 18 3.56 -17.33 18.20
N ALA A 19 3.13 -16.26 17.53
CA ALA A 19 1.94 -15.51 17.99
C ALA A 19 1.21 -14.82 16.83
N CYS A 20 0.80 -15.57 15.81
CA CYS A 20 -0.35 -15.17 14.97
C CYS A 20 -0.90 -16.40 14.22
N GLY A 21 -1.76 -17.17 14.89
CA GLY A 21 -2.62 -18.15 14.21
C GLY A 21 -2.86 -19.43 15.01
N GLU A 22 -3.94 -19.46 15.79
CA GLU A 22 -4.71 -20.67 16.08
C GLU A 22 -6.10 -20.23 16.58
N SER A 23 -7.15 -20.63 15.84
CA SER A 23 -8.57 -20.43 16.21
C SER A 23 -9.11 -21.74 16.76
N GLU A 24 -10.09 -21.71 17.68
CA GLU A 24 -11.14 -22.72 17.99
C GLU A 24 -11.57 -22.57 19.47
N ASN A 25 -12.73 -21.96 19.80
CA ASN A 25 -14.14 -22.40 19.71
C ASN A 25 -14.68 -23.14 20.97
N LYS A 26 -15.85 -22.65 21.44
CA LYS A 26 -16.86 -23.23 22.37
C LYS A 26 -16.62 -23.02 23.89
N ALA A 27 -17.59 -22.67 24.74
CA ALA A 27 -19.04 -22.95 24.79
C ALA A 27 -19.80 -21.86 25.61
N GLU A 28 -20.99 -21.37 25.17
CA GLU A 28 -22.36 -21.64 25.70
C GLU A 28 -22.73 -20.79 26.96
N THR A 29 -23.88 -20.09 27.13
CA THR A 29 -25.26 -20.13 26.56
C THR A 29 -26.06 -18.81 26.94
N PRO A 30 -27.35 -18.56 26.58
CA PRO A 30 -27.97 -17.26 26.19
C PRO A 30 -29.10 -16.80 27.16
N PRO A 31 -30.21 -16.08 26.80
CA PRO A 31 -30.51 -15.00 25.82
C PRO A 31 -31.16 -13.74 26.48
N ALA A 32 -31.25 -12.61 25.75
CA ALA A 32 -32.30 -11.59 25.97
C ALA A 32 -32.64 -10.84 24.66
N THR A 33 -33.61 -11.41 23.94
CA THR A 33 -34.80 -10.79 23.33
C THR A 33 -34.80 -9.30 22.92
N THR A 34 -35.05 -9.13 21.62
CA THR A 34 -35.84 -8.09 20.92
C THR A 34 -35.26 -6.69 20.77
N GLU A 35 -34.87 -6.36 19.53
CA GLU A 35 -35.54 -5.33 18.72
C GLU A 35 -35.51 -5.76 17.23
N ALA A 36 -36.66 -5.70 16.57
CA ALA A 36 -36.78 -5.81 15.12
C ALA A 36 -36.29 -4.50 14.47
N PRO A 37 -35.82 -4.53 13.21
CA PRO A 37 -36.70 -3.99 12.19
C PRO A 37 -36.62 -4.64 10.80
N ALA A 38 -37.76 -4.52 10.12
CA ALA A 38 -37.96 -4.30 8.68
C ALA A 38 -37.34 -5.28 7.67
N LYS A 39 -38.25 -6.05 7.03
CA LYS A 39 -38.16 -6.53 5.64
C LYS A 39 -37.47 -5.51 4.72
N PRO A 40 -36.51 -5.96 3.90
CA PRO A 40 -36.41 -5.44 2.54
C PRO A 40 -36.97 -6.42 1.51
N ALA A 41 -37.53 -5.80 0.48
CA ALA A 41 -38.35 -6.35 -0.57
C ALA A 41 -37.63 -7.35 -1.50
N GLU A 42 -38.46 -8.13 -2.19
CA GLU A 42 -38.11 -8.98 -3.31
C GLU A 42 -37.38 -8.22 -4.44
N ALA A 43 -36.54 -9.00 -5.12
CA ALA A 43 -36.21 -8.89 -6.53
C ALA A 43 -35.50 -7.62 -7.04
N MET A 44 -34.19 -7.77 -7.28
CA MET A 44 -33.66 -7.60 -8.62
C MET A 44 -32.41 -8.48 -8.78
N LYS A 45 -32.51 -9.54 -9.59
CA LYS A 45 -31.36 -10.24 -10.16
C LYS A 45 -30.51 -9.20 -10.90
N PRO A 46 -29.23 -8.98 -10.57
CA PRO A 46 -28.32 -8.37 -11.52
C PRO A 46 -28.24 -9.30 -12.73
N ALA A 47 -28.57 -8.75 -13.89
CA ALA A 47 -28.35 -9.41 -15.17
C ALA A 47 -26.89 -9.88 -15.24
N GLU A 48 -26.69 -11.14 -15.63
CA GLU A 48 -25.38 -11.68 -15.99
C GLU A 48 -24.72 -10.74 -16.98
N THR A 49 -23.77 -9.95 -16.50
CA THR A 49 -22.80 -9.31 -17.37
C THR A 49 -21.83 -10.44 -17.70
N ALA A 50 -21.90 -10.91 -18.95
CA ALA A 50 -20.94 -11.87 -19.48
C ALA A 50 -19.53 -11.43 -19.07
N PRO A 51 -18.68 -12.33 -18.53
CA PRO A 51 -17.33 -11.95 -18.15
C PRO A 51 -16.63 -11.41 -19.39
N ALA A 52 -16.31 -10.11 -19.36
CA ALA A 52 -15.31 -9.56 -20.25
C ALA A 52 -14.07 -10.42 -20.05
N ALA A 53 -13.67 -11.14 -21.10
CA ALA A 53 -12.48 -11.97 -21.07
C ALA A 53 -11.33 -11.14 -20.48
N PRO A 54 -10.56 -11.68 -19.51
CA PRO A 54 -9.43 -10.97 -18.98
C PRO A 54 -8.50 -10.65 -20.17
N ALA A 55 -8.27 -9.36 -20.42
CA ALA A 55 -7.23 -8.92 -21.33
C ALA A 55 -5.94 -9.55 -20.81
N THR A 56 -5.49 -10.60 -21.49
CA THR A 56 -4.24 -11.28 -21.16
C THR A 56 -3.15 -10.21 -21.29
N PRO A 57 -2.39 -9.91 -20.23
CA PRO A 57 -1.27 -8.98 -20.36
C PRO A 57 -0.38 -9.53 -21.47
N ALA A 58 -0.24 -8.78 -22.56
CA ALA A 58 0.73 -9.11 -23.59
C ALA A 58 2.08 -9.16 -22.88
N ALA A 59 2.73 -10.33 -22.89
CA ALA A 59 4.07 -10.46 -22.35
C ALA A 59 4.94 -9.38 -23.01
N PRO A 60 5.66 -8.54 -22.25
CA PRO A 60 6.49 -7.52 -22.85
C PRO A 60 7.52 -8.22 -23.73
N ALA A 61 7.41 -8.01 -25.04
CA ALA A 61 8.28 -8.64 -26.03
C ALA A 61 9.75 -8.19 -25.88
N ASP A 62 10.01 -7.20 -25.03
CA ASP A 62 11.33 -6.73 -24.65
C ASP A 62 11.26 -5.99 -23.29
N PRO A 63 12.04 -6.39 -22.27
CA PRO A 63 11.99 -5.77 -20.94
C PRO A 63 12.45 -4.30 -20.94
N ALA A 64 13.33 -3.89 -21.86
CA ALA A 64 13.74 -2.49 -21.98
C ALA A 64 12.60 -1.63 -22.57
N LYS A 65 11.85 -2.18 -23.51
CA LYS A 65 10.66 -1.50 -24.07
C LYS A 65 9.54 -1.38 -23.04
N ALA A 66 9.31 -2.43 -22.25
CA ALA A 66 8.34 -2.42 -21.15
C ALA A 66 8.65 -1.34 -20.09
N ALA A 67 9.93 -1.20 -19.73
CA ALA A 67 10.36 -0.16 -18.79
C ALA A 67 10.14 1.25 -19.35
N GLN A 68 10.39 1.47 -20.65
CA GLN A 68 10.10 2.74 -21.31
C GLN A 68 8.60 3.04 -21.36
N ASP A 69 7.77 2.07 -21.74
CA ASP A 69 6.32 2.23 -21.79
C ASP A 69 5.73 2.50 -20.40
N ALA A 70 6.25 1.85 -19.35
CA ALA A 70 5.85 2.11 -17.98
C ALA A 70 6.24 3.53 -17.52
N MET A 71 7.44 4.01 -17.85
CA MET A 71 7.86 5.38 -17.55
C MET A 71 7.02 6.42 -18.29
N LYS A 72 6.68 6.16 -19.54
CA LYS A 72 5.82 7.02 -20.35
C LYS A 72 4.40 7.08 -19.78
N ALA A 73 3.82 5.94 -19.43
CA ALA A 73 2.51 5.86 -18.80
C ALA A 73 2.48 6.62 -17.46
N LEU A 74 3.55 6.53 -16.67
CA LEU A 74 3.67 7.27 -15.42
C LEU A 74 3.74 8.78 -15.66
N GLN A 75 4.47 9.24 -16.68
CA GLN A 75 4.50 10.65 -17.08
C GLN A 75 3.14 11.13 -17.58
N GLU A 76 2.45 10.35 -18.41
CA GLU A 76 1.12 10.68 -18.91
C GLU A 76 0.10 10.77 -17.77
N GLN A 77 0.16 9.84 -16.82
CA GLN A 77 -0.67 9.87 -15.63
C GLN A 77 -0.38 11.13 -14.79
N ALA A 78 0.89 11.46 -14.57
CA ALA A 78 1.28 12.70 -13.89
C ALA A 78 0.86 13.97 -14.66
N ALA A 79 0.86 13.94 -16.00
CA ALA A 79 0.40 15.03 -16.84
C ALA A 79 -1.13 15.20 -16.82
N SER A 80 -1.86 14.09 -16.65
CA SER A 80 -3.33 14.08 -16.55
C SER A 80 -3.87 14.54 -15.18
N MET A 81 -3.01 14.61 -14.15
CA MET A 81 -3.42 15.12 -12.84
C MET A 81 -3.69 16.62 -12.89
N THR A 82 -4.79 17.05 -12.29
CA THR A 82 -5.09 18.49 -12.14
C THR A 82 -4.10 19.15 -11.17
N ALA A 83 -4.02 20.49 -11.21
CA ALA A 83 -3.16 21.25 -10.30
C ALA A 83 -3.53 21.01 -8.83
N GLU A 84 -4.83 20.92 -8.50
CA GLU A 84 -5.27 20.57 -7.15
C GLU A 84 -4.82 19.17 -6.75
N GLN A 85 -4.94 18.17 -7.63
CA GLN A 85 -4.53 16.80 -7.35
C GLN A 85 -3.02 16.70 -7.11
N LYS A 86 -2.21 17.40 -7.90
CA LYS A 86 -0.76 17.46 -7.71
C LYS A 86 -0.40 18.11 -6.37
N THR A 87 -1.05 19.21 -6.03
CA THR A 87 -0.84 19.91 -4.74
C THR A 87 -1.25 19.01 -3.56
N GLN A 88 -2.38 18.31 -3.68
CA GLN A 88 -2.85 17.39 -2.65
C GLN A 88 -1.90 16.20 -2.48
N ALA A 89 -1.35 15.67 -3.58
CA ALA A 89 -0.34 14.61 -3.53
C ALA A 89 0.96 15.07 -2.84
N VAL A 90 1.43 16.29 -3.10
CA VAL A 90 2.59 16.89 -2.42
C VAL A 90 2.34 17.01 -0.91
N THR A 91 1.19 17.53 -0.49
CA THR A 91 0.82 17.65 0.92
C THR A 91 0.69 16.29 1.60
N ALA A 92 0.09 15.32 0.91
CA ALA A 92 -0.03 13.96 1.41
C ALA A 92 1.36 13.31 1.59
N ALA A 93 2.27 13.49 0.63
CA ALA A 93 3.64 12.98 0.73
C ALA A 93 4.38 13.55 1.95
N ARG A 94 4.30 14.88 2.16
CA ARG A 94 4.86 15.54 3.34
C ARG A 94 4.30 14.96 4.64
N THR A 95 2.97 14.96 4.76
CA THR A 95 2.27 14.52 5.98
C THR A 95 2.57 13.06 6.30
N SER A 96 2.59 12.20 5.28
CA SER A 96 2.86 10.77 5.44
C SER A 96 4.32 10.53 5.87
N ALA A 97 5.28 11.28 5.33
CA ALA A 97 6.67 11.20 5.73
C ALA A 97 6.89 11.68 7.18
N GLU A 98 6.27 12.81 7.57
CA GLU A 98 6.31 13.28 8.97
C GLU A 98 5.70 12.25 9.93
N ALA A 99 4.56 11.64 9.56
CA ALA A 99 3.90 10.62 10.37
C ALA A 99 4.75 9.35 10.48
N ALA A 100 5.35 8.89 9.38
CA ALA A 100 6.24 7.72 9.37
C ALA A 100 7.49 7.96 10.22
N ALA A 101 8.10 9.14 10.13
CA ALA A 101 9.24 9.52 10.94
C ALA A 101 8.91 9.51 12.44
N LYS A 102 7.77 10.10 12.82
CA LYS A 102 7.27 10.07 14.21
C LYS A 102 7.01 8.64 14.69
N ALA A 103 6.36 7.81 13.86
CA ALA A 103 6.11 6.40 14.19
C ALA A 103 7.41 5.60 14.34
N ALA A 104 8.47 5.98 13.63
CA ALA A 104 9.82 5.43 13.78
C ALA A 104 10.58 5.97 15.01
N GLY A 105 9.95 6.81 15.85
CA GLY A 105 10.57 7.39 17.04
C GLY A 105 11.53 8.55 16.77
N GLN A 106 11.48 9.15 15.58
CA GLN A 106 12.26 10.34 15.27
C GLN A 106 11.73 11.57 16.02
N THR A 107 12.61 12.55 16.24
CA THR A 107 12.24 13.82 16.87
C THR A 107 11.36 14.65 15.94
N GLU A 108 10.65 15.65 16.46
CA GLU A 108 9.78 16.51 15.64
C GLU A 108 10.55 17.24 14.53
N ASP A 109 11.78 17.68 14.81
CA ASP A 109 12.65 18.32 13.83
C ASP A 109 13.06 17.36 12.71
N GLN A 110 13.39 16.10 13.07
CA GLN A 110 13.71 15.07 12.08
C GLN A 110 12.48 14.68 11.25
N ALA A 111 11.30 14.61 11.87
CA ALA A 111 10.05 14.37 11.16
C ALA A 111 9.75 15.49 10.16
N LYS A 112 9.90 16.76 10.55
CA LYS A 112 9.79 17.91 9.64
C LYS A 112 10.77 17.81 8.48
N GLN A 113 12.03 17.51 8.76
CA GLN A 113 13.04 17.35 7.72
C GLN A 113 12.66 16.24 6.72
N ALA A 114 12.15 15.10 7.20
CA ALA A 114 11.63 14.03 6.35
C ALA A 114 10.42 14.49 5.51
N GLY A 115 9.52 15.26 6.12
CA GLY A 115 8.38 15.91 5.45
C GLY A 115 8.81 16.83 4.31
N ASP A 116 9.74 17.75 4.58
CA ASP A 116 10.22 18.73 3.60
C ASP A 116 10.98 18.04 2.45
N MET A 117 11.74 16.98 2.75
CA MET A 117 12.36 16.15 1.73
C MET A 117 11.32 15.44 0.84
N ALA A 118 10.29 14.86 1.44
CA ALA A 118 9.21 14.19 0.71
C ALA A 118 8.41 15.18 -0.14
N GLU A 119 8.15 16.39 0.38
CA GLU A 119 7.50 17.48 -0.35
C GLU A 119 8.32 17.87 -1.58
N SER A 120 9.63 18.08 -1.42
CA SER A 120 10.53 18.43 -2.52
C SER A 120 10.60 17.33 -3.58
N ALA A 121 10.70 16.05 -3.16
CA ALA A 121 10.72 14.92 -4.07
C ALA A 121 9.39 14.78 -4.84
N ALA A 122 8.26 14.96 -4.16
CA ALA A 122 6.94 14.92 -4.79
C ALA A 122 6.76 16.05 -5.80
N LYS A 123 7.20 17.27 -5.47
CA LYS A 123 7.21 18.42 -6.38
C LYS A 123 8.03 18.14 -7.65
N GLN A 124 9.24 17.61 -7.50
CA GLN A 124 10.10 17.22 -8.62
C GLN A 124 9.45 16.13 -9.49
N ALA A 125 8.87 15.09 -8.87
CA ALA A 125 8.24 13.99 -9.57
C ALA A 125 6.97 14.40 -10.34
N LEU A 126 6.20 15.34 -9.80
CA LEU A 126 4.93 15.82 -10.38
C LEU A 126 5.10 17.04 -11.29
N GLY A 127 6.32 17.59 -11.37
CA GLY A 127 6.65 18.79 -12.13
C GLY A 127 6.02 20.06 -11.58
N VAL A 128 5.80 20.14 -10.26
CA VAL A 128 5.23 21.30 -9.57
C VAL A 128 6.39 22.11 -9.00
N GLN A 129 6.54 23.36 -9.42
CA GLN A 129 7.60 24.28 -8.97
C GLN A 129 7.04 25.29 -7.99
#